data_AF-A0A3D0QZG8-F1
#
_entry.id   AF-A0A3D0QZG8-F1
#
_cell.length_a   1.000
_cell.length_b   1.000
_cell.length_c   1.000
_cell.angle_alpha   90.00
_cell.angle_beta   90.00
_cell.angle_gamma   90.00
#
_symmetry.space_group_name_H-M   'P 1'
#
loop_
_entity.id
_entity.type
_entity.pdbx_description
1 polymer ?
#
loop_
_entity_poly.entity_id
_entity_poly.type
_entity_poly.pdbx_seq_one_letter_code
_entity_poly.pdbx_strand_id
1 'polypeptide(L)'
;MNLKKNANLVEALGSSLRSGDHGLKAVPGLVKRVLAEDAWRSFVTQRGELVEYDHFEEFVATPPLKGLGASLDLVRTLVRDDPLALDLFDQATRSAHGGDRHSDAFKLDDIKLEGSQMAAPTGTSREAGLRRLRKDRPDLHAEVLAGALSTHAAMVKAGFRRRALTVPVDTPENMARALRRNLPPEAVTELAKLLTAAGE
;
A
#
# COMPACT_ATOMS: atom_id res chain seq x y z
N MET A 1 -26.39 -10.73 2.32
CA MET A 1 -25.33 -10.65 1.28
C MET A 1 -26.00 -10.78 -0.09
N ASN A 2 -25.82 -9.85 -1.02
CA ASN A 2 -26.51 -9.88 -2.32
C ASN A 2 -25.57 -10.48 -3.39
N LEU A 3 -25.65 -11.79 -3.57
CA LEU A 3 -24.75 -12.55 -4.46
C LEU A 3 -24.81 -12.09 -5.93
N LYS A 4 -25.98 -11.59 -6.38
CA LYS A 4 -26.14 -11.03 -7.73
C LYS A 4 -25.46 -9.66 -7.85
N LYS A 5 -25.56 -8.83 -6.81
CA LYS A 5 -24.82 -7.55 -6.75
C LYS A 5 -23.31 -7.80 -6.79
N ASN A 6 -22.82 -8.79 -6.06
CA ASN A 6 -21.41 -9.17 -6.04
C ASN A 6 -20.93 -9.61 -7.44
N ALA A 7 -21.73 -10.43 -8.13
CA ALA A 7 -21.44 -10.87 -9.48
C ALA A 7 -21.29 -9.70 -10.45
N ASN A 8 -22.17 -8.69 -10.38
CA ASN A 8 -22.07 -7.49 -11.20
C ASN A 8 -20.77 -6.69 -10.94
N LEU A 9 -20.30 -6.65 -9.68
CA LEU A 9 -19.04 -5.99 -9.33
C LEU A 9 -17.83 -6.73 -9.88
N VAL A 10 -17.82 -8.06 -9.73
CA VAL A 10 -16.76 -8.94 -10.25
C VAL A 10 -16.69 -8.85 -11.78
N GLU A 11 -17.84 -8.90 -12.45
CA GLU A 11 -17.94 -8.78 -13.90
C GLU A 11 -17.47 -7.41 -14.39
N ALA A 12 -17.90 -6.33 -13.73
CA ALA A 12 -17.44 -4.99 -14.05
C ALA A 12 -15.92 -4.85 -13.90
N LEU A 13 -15.34 -5.36 -12.81
CA LEU A 13 -13.89 -5.36 -12.60
C LEU A 13 -13.16 -6.16 -13.68
N GLY A 14 -13.60 -7.39 -13.95
CA GLY A 14 -13.00 -8.25 -14.97
C GLY A 14 -13.10 -7.65 -16.37
N SER A 15 -14.23 -7.00 -16.70
CA SER A 15 -14.41 -6.27 -17.96
C SER A 15 -13.44 -5.10 -18.06
N SER A 16 -13.34 -4.28 -17.01
CA SER A 16 -12.42 -3.13 -16.93
C SER A 16 -10.96 -3.51 -17.17
N LEU A 17 -10.53 -4.66 -16.65
CA LEU A 17 -9.17 -5.18 -16.84
C LEU A 17 -8.90 -5.61 -18.29
N ARG A 18 -9.92 -6.09 -19.01
CA ARG A 18 -9.80 -6.54 -20.40
C ARG A 18 -9.98 -5.43 -21.43
N SER A 19 -10.80 -4.41 -21.13
CA SER A 19 -11.21 -3.37 -22.08
C SER A 19 -10.18 -2.25 -22.32
N GLY A 20 -8.96 -2.34 -21.78
CA GLY A 20 -7.88 -1.39 -22.07
C GLY A 20 -8.11 0.03 -21.54
N ASP A 21 -7.40 1.00 -22.12
CA ASP A 21 -7.07 2.35 -21.59
C ASP A 21 -8.19 3.08 -20.81
N HIS A 22 -9.42 3.12 -21.32
CA HIS A 22 -10.56 3.73 -20.61
C HIS A 22 -11.07 2.90 -19.43
N GLY A 23 -11.03 1.57 -19.53
CA GLY A 23 -11.39 0.65 -18.44
C GLY A 23 -10.39 0.69 -17.28
N LEU A 24 -9.12 0.93 -17.55
CA LEU A 24 -8.09 0.95 -16.50
C LEU A 24 -8.28 2.08 -15.48
N LYS A 25 -8.86 3.22 -15.89
CA LYS A 25 -9.15 4.34 -14.97
C LYS A 25 -10.21 3.99 -13.92
N ALA A 26 -11.12 3.08 -14.24
CA ALA A 26 -12.17 2.64 -13.31
C ALA A 26 -11.70 1.53 -12.35
N VAL A 27 -10.57 0.87 -12.65
CA VAL A 27 -10.07 -0.27 -11.88
C VAL A 27 -9.88 0.05 -10.40
N PRO A 28 -9.22 1.16 -9.98
CA PRO A 28 -9.04 1.44 -8.55
C PRO A 28 -10.37 1.57 -7.80
N GLY A 29 -11.36 2.21 -8.42
CA GLY A 29 -12.71 2.33 -7.85
C GLY A 29 -13.40 0.98 -7.70
N LEU A 30 -13.30 0.12 -8.71
CA LEU A 30 -13.91 -1.22 -8.70
C LEU A 30 -13.22 -2.15 -7.70
N VAL A 31 -11.88 -2.14 -7.63
CA VAL A 31 -11.13 -2.93 -6.64
C VAL A 31 -11.52 -2.54 -5.22
N LYS A 32 -11.63 -1.24 -4.91
CA LYS A 32 -12.09 -0.78 -3.59
C LYS A 32 -13.45 -1.36 -3.23
N ARG A 33 -14.40 -1.35 -4.16
CA ARG A 33 -15.75 -1.88 -3.91
C ARG A 33 -15.74 -3.40 -3.75
N VAL A 34 -15.02 -4.11 -4.61
CA VAL A 34 -14.92 -5.57 -4.53
C VAL A 34 -14.30 -6.01 -3.20
N LEU A 35 -13.26 -5.32 -2.74
CA LEU A 35 -12.59 -5.63 -1.48
C LEU A 35 -13.39 -5.19 -0.25
N ALA A 36 -13.96 -3.99 -0.24
CA ALA A 36 -14.72 -3.48 0.90
C ALA A 36 -16.05 -4.21 1.11
N GLU A 37 -16.65 -4.73 0.04
CA GLU A 37 -17.91 -5.50 0.10
C GLU A 37 -17.67 -7.02 0.21
N ASP A 38 -16.41 -7.47 0.29
CA ASP A 38 -16.02 -8.89 0.20
C ASP A 38 -16.70 -9.61 -1.00
N ALA A 39 -16.96 -8.87 -2.08
CA ALA A 39 -17.74 -9.35 -3.21
C ALA A 39 -17.05 -10.49 -3.97
N TRP A 40 -15.72 -10.56 -3.84
CA TRP A 40 -14.89 -11.63 -4.39
C TRP A 40 -15.04 -12.95 -3.63
N ARG A 41 -15.43 -12.95 -2.35
CA ARG A 41 -15.51 -14.17 -1.52
C ARG A 41 -16.65 -15.09 -1.91
N SER A 42 -17.79 -14.52 -2.30
CA SER A 42 -18.95 -15.32 -2.71
C SER A 42 -19.83 -14.54 -3.68
N PHE A 43 -20.10 -15.13 -4.84
CA PHE A 43 -21.01 -14.57 -5.85
C PHE A 43 -21.61 -15.67 -6.71
N VAL A 44 -22.70 -15.35 -7.42
CA VAL A 44 -23.36 -16.28 -8.33
C VAL A 44 -23.06 -15.86 -9.76
N THR A 45 -22.47 -16.75 -10.56
CA THR A 45 -22.17 -16.48 -11.97
C THR A 45 -23.46 -16.27 -12.79
N GLN A 46 -23.33 -15.75 -14.01
CA GLN A 46 -24.47 -15.64 -14.93
C GLN A 46 -25.15 -16.98 -15.23
N ARG A 47 -24.45 -18.11 -15.01
CA ARG A 47 -24.98 -19.47 -15.19
C ARG A 47 -25.68 -20.02 -13.94
N GLY A 48 -25.81 -19.24 -12.87
CA GLY A 48 -26.42 -19.67 -11.62
C GLY A 48 -25.50 -20.48 -10.70
N GLU A 49 -24.21 -20.61 -11.05
CA GLU A 49 -23.23 -21.32 -10.23
C GLU A 49 -22.77 -20.44 -9.07
N LEU A 50 -22.80 -20.96 -7.85
CA LEU A 50 -22.20 -20.33 -6.68
C LEU A 50 -20.68 -20.54 -6.71
N VAL A 51 -19.93 -19.46 -6.61
CA VAL A 51 -18.46 -19.45 -6.52
C VAL A 51 -18.07 -18.87 -5.18
N GLU A 52 -17.15 -19.54 -4.49
CA GLU A 52 -16.63 -19.14 -3.19
C GLU A 52 -15.10 -19.18 -3.18
N TYR A 53 -14.48 -18.21 -2.50
CA TYR A 53 -13.03 -18.13 -2.32
C TYR A 53 -12.69 -17.75 -0.90
N ASP A 54 -11.74 -18.48 -0.32
CA ASP A 54 -11.13 -18.14 0.97
C ASP A 54 -10.01 -17.11 0.80
N HIS A 55 -9.31 -17.18 -0.35
CA HIS A 55 -8.08 -16.46 -0.64
C HIS A 55 -8.27 -15.52 -1.83
N PHE A 56 -7.94 -14.23 -1.65
CA PHE A 56 -8.09 -13.25 -2.73
C PHE A 56 -7.19 -13.57 -3.93
N GLU A 57 -6.02 -14.16 -3.68
CA GLU A 57 -5.09 -14.67 -4.69
C GLU A 57 -5.74 -15.64 -5.67
N GLU A 58 -6.53 -16.57 -5.16
CA GLU A 58 -7.22 -17.59 -5.94
C GLU A 58 -8.26 -16.95 -6.87
N PHE A 59 -9.04 -16.00 -6.35
CA PHE A 59 -9.98 -15.23 -7.15
C PHE A 59 -9.29 -14.44 -8.28
N VAL A 60 -8.14 -13.82 -8.01
CA VAL A 60 -7.41 -13.02 -9.00
C VAL A 60 -6.86 -13.92 -10.12
N ALA A 61 -6.27 -15.06 -9.76
CA ALA A 61 -5.66 -15.99 -10.71
C ALA A 61 -6.69 -16.80 -11.51
N THR A 62 -7.87 -17.07 -10.93
CA THR A 62 -8.89 -17.89 -11.59
C THR A 62 -9.39 -17.23 -12.88
N PRO A 63 -9.50 -17.96 -14.01
CA PRO A 63 -9.95 -17.40 -15.28
C PRO A 63 -11.31 -16.67 -15.21
N PRO A 64 -11.61 -15.80 -16.21
CA PRO A 64 -12.89 -15.11 -16.30
C PRO A 64 -14.09 -16.05 -16.18
N LEU A 65 -15.23 -15.50 -15.72
CA LEU A 65 -16.46 -16.18 -15.27
C LEU A 65 -16.45 -16.60 -13.80
N LYS A 66 -15.31 -17.10 -13.30
CA LYS A 66 -15.14 -17.47 -11.89
C LYS A 66 -14.10 -16.61 -11.18
N GLY A 67 -13.25 -15.89 -11.90
CA GLY A 67 -12.29 -14.95 -11.32
C GLY A 67 -11.93 -13.83 -12.30
N LEU A 68 -10.74 -13.25 -12.13
CA LEU A 68 -10.26 -12.15 -12.97
C LEU A 68 -9.35 -12.58 -14.13
N GLY A 69 -8.66 -13.72 -14.00
CA GLY A 69 -7.65 -14.17 -14.95
C GLY A 69 -6.46 -13.22 -15.03
N ALA A 70 -6.07 -12.61 -13.91
CA ALA A 70 -5.00 -11.63 -13.82
C ALA A 70 -3.93 -12.07 -12.82
N SER A 71 -2.80 -11.36 -12.77
CA SER A 71 -1.81 -11.53 -11.70
C SER A 71 -2.05 -10.54 -10.57
N LEU A 72 -1.67 -10.92 -9.34
CA LEU A 72 -1.68 -10.00 -8.20
C LEU A 72 -0.85 -8.74 -8.47
N ASP A 73 0.31 -8.89 -9.11
CA ASP A 73 1.19 -7.76 -9.42
C ASP A 73 0.56 -6.76 -10.39
N LEU A 74 -0.24 -7.25 -11.35
CA LEU A 74 -1.01 -6.37 -12.23
C LEU A 74 -2.03 -5.56 -11.43
N VAL A 75 -2.83 -6.23 -10.59
CA VAL A 75 -3.84 -5.55 -9.75
C VAL A 75 -3.18 -4.55 -8.81
N ARG A 76 -2.07 -4.94 -8.15
CA ARG A 76 -1.27 -4.07 -7.29
C ARG A 76 -0.74 -2.84 -8.03
N THR A 77 -0.24 -3.02 -9.25
CA THR A 77 0.25 -1.92 -10.09
C THR A 77 -0.86 -0.93 -10.42
N LEU A 78 -2.05 -1.43 -10.74
CA LEU A 78 -3.21 -0.60 -11.09
C LEU A 78 -3.75 0.21 -9.90
N VAL A 79 -3.58 -0.28 -8.67
CA VAL A 79 -4.04 0.41 -7.45
C VAL A 79 -2.95 1.22 -6.73
N ARG A 80 -1.70 1.17 -7.22
CA ARG A 80 -0.52 1.74 -6.53
C ARG A 80 -0.67 3.20 -6.11
N ASP A 81 -1.34 4.00 -6.94
CA ASP A 81 -1.44 5.44 -6.73
C ASP A 81 -2.68 5.84 -5.90
N ASP A 82 -3.59 4.90 -5.62
CA ASP A 82 -4.75 5.08 -4.73
C ASP A 82 -4.45 4.47 -3.34
N PRO A 83 -4.21 5.29 -2.30
CA PRO A 83 -3.84 4.79 -0.96
C PRO A 83 -4.86 3.82 -0.36
N LEU A 84 -6.15 4.05 -0.60
CA LEU A 84 -7.23 3.25 -0.03
C LEU A 84 -7.36 1.91 -0.76
N ALA A 85 -7.30 1.93 -2.09
CA ALA A 85 -7.28 0.69 -2.86
C ALA A 85 -6.07 -0.17 -2.51
N LEU A 86 -4.90 0.45 -2.34
CA LEU A 86 -3.67 -0.24 -1.95
C LEU A 86 -3.74 -0.82 -0.54
N ASP A 87 -4.28 -0.07 0.44
CA ASP A 87 -4.43 -0.56 1.82
C ASP A 87 -5.44 -1.72 1.90
N LEU A 88 -6.57 -1.65 1.20
CA LEU A 88 -7.53 -2.75 1.12
C LEU A 88 -6.93 -3.99 0.44
N PHE A 89 -6.20 -3.81 -0.65
CA PHE A 89 -5.51 -4.90 -1.36
C PHE A 89 -4.49 -5.59 -0.45
N ASP A 90 -3.71 -4.79 0.28
CA ASP A 90 -2.73 -5.25 1.26
C ASP A 90 -3.35 -6.04 2.42
N GLN A 91 -4.57 -5.70 2.84
CA GLN A 91 -5.32 -6.44 3.85
C GLN A 91 -5.85 -7.78 3.31
N ALA A 92 -6.42 -7.77 2.11
CA ALA A 92 -7.00 -8.95 1.49
C ALA A 92 -5.95 -10.02 1.15
N THR A 93 -4.75 -9.61 0.74
CA THR A 93 -3.65 -10.52 0.38
C THR A 93 -2.89 -11.09 1.58
N ARG A 94 -2.99 -10.49 2.77
CA ARG A 94 -2.28 -11.00 3.96
C ARG A 94 -3.00 -12.10 4.71
N SER A 95 -4.28 -12.33 4.43
CA SER A 95 -5.15 -13.10 5.32
C SER A 95 -4.95 -14.63 5.28
N ALA A 96 -3.83 -15.15 4.76
CA ALA A 96 -3.58 -16.59 4.71
C ALA A 96 -2.11 -17.05 4.76
N HIS A 97 -1.18 -16.24 5.29
CA HIS A 97 0.21 -16.67 5.51
C HIS A 97 0.56 -16.79 7.01
N GLY A 98 -0.35 -17.42 7.75
CA GLY A 98 -0.13 -17.94 9.09
C GLY A 98 -0.24 -19.45 9.07
N GLY A 99 0.66 -20.14 8.36
CA GLY A 99 0.81 -21.59 8.53
C GLY A 99 1.06 -21.93 10.00
N ASP A 100 0.54 -23.08 10.41
CA ASP A 100 0.56 -23.58 11.79
C ASP A 100 1.96 -23.49 12.44
N ARG A 101 2.18 -22.45 13.25
CA ARG A 101 3.45 -22.21 13.97
C ARG A 101 3.60 -23.09 15.21
N HIS A 102 2.64 -23.98 15.47
CA HIS A 102 2.62 -24.84 16.66
C HIS A 102 3.01 -26.30 16.38
N SER A 103 3.38 -26.66 15.15
CA SER A 103 4.00 -27.97 14.90
C SER A 103 5.41 -28.02 15.50
N ASP A 104 5.71 -29.09 16.24
CA ASP A 104 6.99 -29.30 16.95
C ASP A 104 8.25 -29.29 16.04
N ALA A 105 8.07 -29.24 14.72
CA ALA A 105 9.14 -29.12 13.73
C ALA A 105 9.78 -27.71 13.65
N PHE A 106 9.20 -26.67 14.25
CA PHE A 106 9.67 -25.28 14.14
C PHE A 106 10.33 -24.72 15.42
N LYS A 107 10.59 -25.56 16.42
CA LYS A 107 11.45 -25.16 17.57
C LYS A 107 12.92 -25.21 17.18
N LEU A 108 13.34 -24.33 16.28
CA LEU A 108 14.75 -24.07 16.02
C LEU A 108 14.97 -22.56 15.88
N ASP A 109 15.61 -22.04 16.93
CA ASP A 109 16.51 -20.90 17.04
C ASP A 109 16.16 -19.53 16.43
N ASP A 110 16.37 -18.54 17.29
CA ASP A 110 16.05 -17.12 17.22
C ASP A 110 16.93 -16.31 16.23
N ILE A 111 17.20 -16.87 15.04
CA ILE A 111 18.04 -16.23 14.01
C ILE A 111 17.37 -16.40 12.65
N LYS A 112 17.12 -15.25 11.98
CA LYS A 112 16.65 -15.06 10.60
C LYS A 112 16.64 -16.34 9.75
N LEU A 113 15.44 -16.76 9.34
CA LEU A 113 15.24 -17.81 8.34
C LEU A 113 15.84 -17.37 6.99
N GLU A 114 17.12 -17.67 6.75
CA GLU A 114 17.69 -17.79 5.41
C GLU A 114 17.10 -19.06 4.78
N GLY A 115 16.10 -18.91 3.90
CA GLY A 115 15.58 -20.06 3.16
C GLY A 115 14.14 -19.95 2.66
N SER A 116 13.34 -19.02 3.16
CA SER A 116 12.04 -18.74 2.54
C SER A 116 12.26 -17.90 1.28
N GLN A 117 12.21 -18.54 0.11
CA GLN A 117 12.08 -17.85 -1.19
C GLN A 117 10.81 -16.98 -1.31
N MET A 118 9.97 -16.97 -0.27
CA MET A 118 9.03 -15.89 0.00
C MET A 118 9.67 -14.90 0.97
N ALA A 119 10.62 -14.11 0.46
CA ALA A 119 10.90 -12.82 1.07
C ALA A 119 9.55 -12.11 1.19
N ALA A 120 9.11 -11.83 2.43
CA ALA A 120 7.92 -11.03 2.68
C ALA A 120 7.98 -9.86 1.69
N PRO A 121 6.97 -9.68 0.80
CA PRO A 121 7.10 -8.71 -0.28
C PRO A 121 7.54 -7.43 0.38
N THR A 122 8.73 -6.97 -0.01
CA THR A 122 9.32 -5.70 0.38
C THR A 122 8.37 -4.66 -0.18
N GLY A 123 7.27 -4.50 0.54
CA GLY A 123 6.20 -3.58 0.24
C GLY A 123 6.90 -2.26 0.10
N THR A 124 6.62 -1.59 -1.01
CA THR A 124 7.15 -0.27 -1.30
C THR A 124 7.12 0.56 -0.01
N SER A 125 8.09 1.45 0.20
CA SER A 125 8.18 2.27 1.42
C SER A 125 6.86 2.95 1.81
N ARG A 126 5.90 3.04 0.88
CA ARG A 126 4.50 3.43 1.03
C ARG A 126 3.62 2.38 1.71
N GLU A 127 3.53 1.13 1.24
CA GLU A 127 2.67 0.09 1.85
C GLU A 127 3.12 -0.24 3.28
N ALA A 128 4.43 -0.33 3.51
CA ALA A 128 4.98 -0.50 4.85
C ALA A 128 4.63 0.69 5.76
N GLY A 129 4.62 1.91 5.21
CA GLY A 129 4.18 3.11 5.91
C GLY A 129 2.69 3.08 6.25
N LEU A 130 1.82 2.74 5.31
CA LEU A 130 0.37 2.61 5.53
C LEU A 130 0.06 1.58 6.61
N ARG A 131 0.71 0.41 6.56
CA ARG A 131 0.57 -0.63 7.58
C ARG A 131 0.93 -0.12 8.98
N ARG A 132 2.06 0.58 9.10
CA ARG A 132 2.52 1.11 10.39
C ARG A 132 1.59 2.20 10.91
N LEU A 133 1.15 3.12 10.04
CA LEU A 133 0.18 4.15 10.40
C LEU A 133 -1.13 3.52 10.87
N ARG A 134 -1.67 2.52 10.16
CA ARG A 134 -2.89 1.81 10.56
C ARG A 134 -2.80 1.22 11.96
N LYS A 135 -1.62 0.66 12.32
CA LYS A 135 -1.39 0.03 13.63
C LYS A 135 -1.19 1.05 14.75
N ASP A 136 -0.29 2.02 14.53
CA ASP A 136 0.26 2.84 15.61
C ASP A 136 -0.35 4.26 15.65
N ARG A 137 -0.89 4.77 14.52
CA ARG A 137 -1.45 6.12 14.35
C ARG A 137 -2.66 6.12 13.38
N PRO A 138 -3.79 5.53 13.78
CA PRO A 138 -4.97 5.39 12.92
C PRO A 138 -5.58 6.74 12.51
N ASP A 139 -5.40 7.78 13.33
CA ASP A 139 -5.75 9.17 13.01
C ASP A 139 -5.06 9.64 11.71
N LEU A 140 -3.75 9.45 11.63
CA LEU A 140 -2.95 9.85 10.48
C LEU A 140 -3.13 8.90 9.29
N HIS A 141 -3.44 7.62 9.56
CA HIS A 141 -3.83 6.68 8.51
C HIS A 141 -5.09 7.16 7.78
N ALA A 142 -6.12 7.59 8.52
CA ALA A 142 -7.35 8.11 7.93
C ALA A 142 -7.10 9.38 7.08
N GLU A 143 -6.24 10.30 7.54
CA GLU A 143 -5.84 11.48 6.75
C GLU A 143 -5.15 11.10 5.42
N VAL A 144 -4.36 10.02 5.41
CA VAL A 144 -3.72 9.52 4.18
C VAL A 144 -4.73 8.87 3.24
N LEU A 145 -5.65 8.07 3.78
CA LEU A 145 -6.70 7.43 2.99
C LEU A 145 -7.66 8.45 2.37
N ALA A 146 -7.91 9.57 3.06
CA ALA A 146 -8.69 10.69 2.55
C ALA A 146 -7.94 11.54 1.51
N GLY A 147 -6.63 11.28 1.29
CA GLY A 147 -5.79 12.06 0.38
C GLY A 147 -5.36 13.43 0.93
N ALA A 148 -5.64 13.73 2.21
CA ALA A 148 -5.24 14.97 2.86
C ALA A 148 -3.73 15.02 3.15
N LEU A 149 -3.12 13.86 3.43
CA LEU A 149 -1.68 13.71 3.61
C LEU A 149 -1.10 12.63 2.69
N SER A 150 0.15 12.81 2.27
CA SER A 150 0.91 11.70 1.71
C SER A 150 1.34 10.74 2.81
N THR A 151 1.52 9.45 2.49
CA THR A 151 2.02 8.46 3.45
C THR A 151 3.34 8.90 4.08
N HIS A 152 4.25 9.51 3.30
CA HIS A 152 5.51 10.03 3.83
C HIS A 152 5.27 11.17 4.83
N ALA A 153 4.42 12.14 4.50
CA ALA A 153 4.10 13.26 5.39
C ALA A 153 3.47 12.78 6.70
N ALA A 154 2.53 11.83 6.63
CA ALA A 154 1.93 11.22 7.80
C ALA A 154 2.96 10.45 8.66
N MET A 155 3.88 9.70 8.04
CA MET A 155 4.96 9.01 8.75
C MET A 155 5.92 9.97 9.47
N VAL A 156 6.18 11.14 8.88
CA VAL A 156 6.97 12.20 9.53
C VAL A 156 6.17 12.85 10.67
N LYS A 157 4.88 13.17 10.44
CA LYS A 157 3.97 13.73 11.47
C LYS A 157 3.78 12.78 12.65
N ALA A 158 3.81 11.46 12.40
CA ALA A 158 3.77 10.41 13.41
C ALA A 158 5.08 10.25 14.20
N GLY A 159 6.18 10.88 13.77
CA GLY A 159 7.51 10.71 14.36
C GLY A 159 8.21 9.40 13.96
N PHE A 160 7.65 8.61 13.04
CA PHE A 160 8.28 7.36 12.57
C PHE A 160 9.46 7.59 11.63
N ARG A 161 9.53 8.78 11.02
CA ARG A 161 10.62 9.19 10.13
C ARG A 161 11.04 10.62 10.44
N ARG A 162 12.34 10.88 10.38
CA ARG A 162 12.88 12.24 10.45
C ARG A 162 12.67 12.94 9.11
N ARG A 163 12.34 14.23 9.15
CA ARG A 163 12.27 15.06 7.94
C ARG A 163 13.69 15.30 7.42
N ALA A 164 13.96 14.89 6.19
CA ALA A 164 15.18 15.22 5.47
C ALA A 164 14.91 16.33 4.45
N LEU A 165 15.90 17.21 4.25
CA LEU A 165 15.86 18.26 3.25
C LEU A 165 17.01 18.02 2.27
N THR A 166 16.71 17.94 0.97
CA THR A 166 17.72 17.99 -0.07
C THR A 166 18.11 19.44 -0.31
N VAL A 167 19.39 19.75 -0.14
CA VAL A 167 19.93 21.10 -0.31
C VAL A 167 20.86 21.09 -1.51
N PRO A 168 20.61 21.91 -2.55
CA PRO A 168 21.55 22.04 -3.66
C PRO A 168 22.85 22.70 -3.15
N VAL A 169 23.99 22.11 -3.52
CA VAL A 169 25.34 22.51 -3.08
C VAL A 169 26.13 23.20 -4.20
N ASP A 170 25.44 23.59 -5.26
CA ASP A 170 26.02 24.23 -6.45
C ASP A 170 26.53 25.64 -6.15
N THR A 171 25.71 26.45 -5.47
CA THR A 171 26.08 27.80 -5.06
C THR A 171 25.68 28.05 -3.59
N PRO A 172 26.49 28.77 -2.81
CA PRO A 172 26.14 29.16 -1.44
C PRO A 172 24.80 29.89 -1.34
N GLU A 173 24.42 30.67 -2.36
CA GLU A 173 23.16 31.40 -2.43
C GLU A 173 21.95 30.46 -2.55
N ASN A 174 22.05 29.44 -3.40
CA ASN A 174 21.00 28.43 -3.57
C ASN A 174 20.84 27.58 -2.30
N MET A 175 21.96 27.21 -1.67
CA MET A 175 21.99 26.55 -0.37
C MET A 175 21.28 27.40 0.70
N ALA A 176 21.67 28.67 0.85
CA ALA A 176 21.08 29.59 1.82
C ALA A 176 19.59 29.85 1.55
N ARG A 177 19.17 29.92 0.27
CA ARG A 177 17.76 30.04 -0.10
C ARG A 177 16.95 28.80 0.30
N ALA A 178 17.48 27.60 0.04
CA ALA A 178 16.82 26.36 0.40
C ALA A 178 16.69 26.19 1.92
N LEU A 179 17.73 26.54 2.68
CA LEU A 179 17.71 26.48 4.15
C LEU A 179 16.69 27.47 4.75
N ARG A 180 16.72 28.74 4.34
CA ARG A 180 15.78 29.77 4.83
C ARG A 180 14.31 29.47 4.51
N ARG A 181 14.02 28.76 3.42
CA ARG A 181 12.64 28.39 3.06
C ARG A 181 12.08 27.28 3.94
N ASN A 182 12.93 26.41 4.48
CA ASN A 182 12.50 25.15 5.10
C ASN A 182 12.80 25.06 6.60
N LEU A 183 13.71 25.88 7.11
CA LEU A 183 14.09 25.96 8.52
C LEU A 183 13.53 27.25 9.14
N PRO A 184 13.20 27.22 10.44
CA PRO A 184 12.78 28.44 11.12
C PRO A 184 13.99 29.39 11.33
N PRO A 185 13.75 30.71 11.44
CA PRO A 185 14.83 31.72 11.45
C PRO A 185 15.90 31.47 12.51
N GLU A 186 15.53 31.05 13.71
CA GLU A 186 16.43 30.75 14.81
C GLU A 186 17.40 29.60 14.49
N ALA A 187 16.91 28.55 13.81
CA ALA A 187 17.74 27.43 13.40
C ALA A 187 18.73 27.83 12.31
N VAL A 188 18.36 28.78 11.43
CA VAL A 188 19.26 29.32 10.42
C VAL A 188 20.38 30.15 11.05
N THR A 189 20.05 30.99 12.04
CA THR A 189 21.07 31.76 12.78
C THR A 189 22.03 30.86 13.52
N GLU A 190 21.53 29.83 14.20
CA GLU A 190 22.38 28.88 14.91
C GLU A 190 23.27 28.06 13.95
N LEU A 191 22.72 27.63 12.81
CA LEU A 191 23.48 26.97 11.75
C LEU A 191 24.59 27.89 11.22
N ALA A 192 24.32 29.19 11.02
CA ALA A 192 25.33 30.14 10.56
C ALA A 192 26.47 30.32 11.58
N LYS A 193 26.17 30.29 12.89
CA LYS A 193 27.22 30.28 13.93
C LYS A 193 28.05 29.01 13.84
N LEU A 194 27.43 27.84 13.74
CA LEU A 194 28.16 26.56 13.66
C LEU A 194 29.06 26.48 12.42
N LEU A 195 28.60 27.01 11.28
CA LEU A 195 29.38 27.05 10.04
C LEU A 195 30.54 28.05 10.11
N THR A 196 30.42 29.13 10.87
CA THR A 196 31.49 30.14 11.05
C THR A 196 32.42 29.83 12.22
N ALA A 197 31.99 28.99 13.16
CA ALA A 197 32.76 28.56 14.33
C ALA A 197 33.76 27.42 14.05
N ALA A 198 33.71 26.78 12.88
CA ALA A 198 34.60 25.67 12.54
C ALA A 198 35.51 26.02 11.35
N GLY A 199 36.68 26.55 11.71
CA GLY A 199 37.91 26.54 10.95
C GLY A 199 39.08 26.33 11.92
N GLU A 200 39.09 25.19 12.61
CA GLU A 200 40.23 24.60 13.33
C GLU A 200 40.37 23.12 12.92
#